data_AF-A0A1X7C6N6-F1
#
_entry.id   AF-A0A1X7C6N6-F1
#
_cell.length_a   1.000
_cell.length_b   1.000
_cell.length_c   1.000
_cell.angle_alpha   90.00
_cell.angle_beta   90.00
_cell.angle_gamma   90.00
#
_symmetry.space_group_name_H-M   'P 1'
#
loop_
_entity.id
_entity.type
_entity.pdbx_description
1 polymer ?
#
loop_
_entity_poly.entity_id
_entity_poly.type
_entity_poly.pdbx_seq_one_letter_code
_entity_poly.pdbx_strand_id
1 'polypeptide(L)'
;MDAKSLELLRQLKTSLTEERRDREWPETTCRFCKSHFRYHHSWKPVPIMCKGCRIERKTPYKPGEGDTLYLETQVFRGGSPGGGRRK
;
A
#
# COMPACT_ATOMS: atom_id res chain seq x y z
N MET A 1 -3.20 -46.58 8.52
CA MET A 1 -2.64 -45.22 8.68
C MET A 1 -2.69 -44.90 10.16
N ASP A 2 -1.55 -44.82 10.83
CA ASP A 2 -1.48 -44.64 12.28
C ASP A 2 -1.88 -43.21 12.66
N ALA A 3 -2.45 -43.03 13.86
CA ALA A 3 -2.85 -41.70 14.35
C ALA A 3 -1.70 -40.68 14.32
N LYS A 4 -0.46 -41.14 14.57
CA LYS A 4 0.76 -40.33 14.49
C LYS A 4 1.05 -39.83 13.07
N SER A 5 0.77 -40.64 12.06
CA SER A 5 0.97 -40.27 10.66
C SER A 5 0.00 -39.17 10.21
N LEU A 6 -1.25 -39.21 10.70
CA LEU A 6 -2.25 -38.20 10.38
C LEU A 6 -1.92 -36.84 11.04
N GLU A 7 -1.41 -36.87 12.27
CA GLU A 7 -1.02 -35.67 12.98
C GLU A 7 0.18 -34.97 12.34
N LEU A 8 1.18 -35.76 11.91
CA LEU A 8 2.32 -35.25 11.16
C LEU A 8 1.89 -34.60 9.84
N LEU A 9 0.94 -35.19 9.12
CA LEU A 9 0.38 -34.59 7.90
C LEU A 9 -0.36 -33.27 8.17
N ARG A 10 -1.01 -33.12 9.34
CA ARG A 10 -1.65 -31.85 9.73
C ARG A 10 -0.61 -30.77 10.00
N GLN A 11 0.45 -31.10 10.75
CA GLN A 11 1.54 -30.17 11.06
C GLN A 11 2.27 -29.69 9.80
N LEU A 12 2.51 -30.58 8.83
CA LEU A 12 3.13 -30.21 7.55
C LEU A 12 2.22 -29.30 6.71
N LYS A 13 0.90 -29.50 6.77
CA LYS A 13 -0.05 -28.63 6.07
C LYS A 13 -0.09 -27.25 6.70
N THR A 14 -0.11 -27.15 8.02
CA THR A 14 -0.12 -25.85 8.71
C THR A 14 1.14 -25.05 8.40
N SER A 15 2.32 -25.66 8.48
CA SER A 15 3.58 -24.98 8.15
C SER A 15 3.60 -24.48 6.70
N LEU A 16 3.18 -25.31 5.73
CA LEU A 16 3.11 -24.90 4.33
C LEU A 16 2.12 -23.75 4.10
N THR A 17 1.01 -23.71 4.84
CA THR A 17 0.07 -22.58 4.74
C THR A 17 0.63 -21.30 5.33
N GLU A 18 1.41 -21.38 6.40
CA GLU A 18 2.09 -20.22 7.02
C GLU A 18 3.15 -19.64 6.09
N GLU A 19 4.01 -20.49 5.51
CA GLU A 19 5.02 -20.07 4.53
C GLU A 19 4.38 -19.36 3.32
N ARG A 20 3.24 -19.85 2.84
CA ARG A 20 2.51 -19.21 1.73
C ARG A 20 1.96 -17.85 2.13
N ARG A 21 1.41 -17.72 3.34
CA ARG A 21 0.91 -16.44 3.87
C ARG A 21 2.03 -15.42 4.02
N ASP A 22 3.20 -15.82 4.51
CA ASP A 22 4.33 -14.90 4.70
C ASP A 22 4.93 -14.41 3.37
N ARG A 23 4.91 -15.26 2.32
CA ARG A 23 5.27 -14.83 0.96
C ARG A 23 4.26 -13.85 0.35
N GLU A 24 2.98 -14.01 0.66
CA GLU A 24 1.92 -13.14 0.16
C GLU A 24 1.88 -11.79 0.90
N TRP A 25 2.27 -11.79 2.18
CA TRP A 25 2.30 -10.62 3.06
C TRP A 25 3.70 -10.30 3.60
N PRO A 26 4.67 -9.98 2.74
CA PRO A 26 6.02 -9.63 3.16
C PRO A 26 6.05 -8.38 4.05
N GLU A 27 7.03 -8.36 4.97
CA GLU A 27 7.31 -7.23 5.86
C GLU A 27 8.30 -6.25 5.22
N THR A 28 8.02 -4.96 5.33
CA THR A 28 8.91 -3.86 4.91
C THR A 28 8.98 -2.78 5.97
N THR A 29 9.97 -1.89 5.85
CA THR A 29 10.15 -0.74 6.74
C THR A 29 9.60 0.52 6.10
N CYS A 30 8.91 1.33 6.90
CA CYS A 30 8.46 2.66 6.49
C CYS A 30 9.66 3.58 6.30
N ARG A 31 9.75 4.26 5.15
CA ARG A 31 10.86 5.18 4.86
C ARG A 31 11.00 6.33 5.87
N PHE A 32 9.92 6.72 6.53
CA PHE A 32 9.89 7.92 7.38
C PHE A 32 9.99 7.62 8.87
N CYS A 33 9.07 6.82 9.40
CA CYS A 33 9.08 6.47 10.82
C CYS A 33 9.86 5.19 11.14
N LYS A 34 10.41 4.50 10.12
CA LYS A 34 11.15 3.24 10.25
C LYS A 34 10.37 2.08 10.89
N SER A 35 9.05 2.23 11.08
CA SER A 35 8.19 1.14 11.56
C SER A 35 8.07 0.00 10.54
N HIS A 36 7.95 -1.23 11.03
CA HIS A 36 7.71 -2.40 10.21
C HIS A 36 6.22 -2.51 9.87
N PHE A 37 5.89 -2.84 8.61
CA PHE A 37 4.52 -3.11 8.21
C PHE A 37 4.47 -4.17 7.10
N ARG A 38 3.38 -4.94 7.08
CA ARG A 38 3.09 -5.93 6.05
C ARG A 38 2.30 -5.30 4.90
N TYR A 39 2.60 -5.73 3.68
CA TYR A 39 1.85 -5.35 2.48
C TYR A 39 1.61 -6.59 1.62
N HIS A 40 0.59 -6.54 0.77
CA HIS A 40 0.32 -7.64 -0.15
C HIS A 40 1.25 -7.59 -1.36
N HIS A 41 1.96 -8.67 -1.66
CA HIS A 41 2.96 -8.72 -2.75
C HIS A 41 2.38 -8.35 -4.13
N SER A 42 1.09 -8.56 -4.37
CA SER A 42 0.45 -8.21 -5.66
C SER A 42 0.21 -6.70 -5.87
N TRP A 43 0.32 -5.86 -4.83
CA TRP A 43 0.07 -4.43 -4.96
C TRP A 43 1.14 -3.73 -5.79
N LYS A 44 0.73 -3.06 -6.87
CA LYS A 44 1.60 -2.23 -7.71
C LYS A 44 1.03 -0.81 -7.82
N PRO A 45 1.81 0.24 -7.49
CA PRO A 45 3.17 0.22 -6.95
C PRO A 45 3.25 -0.24 -5.49
N VAL A 46 4.40 -0.80 -5.09
CA VAL A 46 4.65 -1.25 -3.71
C VAL A 46 4.67 -0.06 -2.75
N PRO A 47 3.97 -0.12 -1.60
CA PRO A 47 3.94 0.97 -0.64
C PRO A 47 5.29 1.17 0.05
N ILE A 48 5.77 2.42 0.08
CA ILE A 48 6.99 2.84 0.79
C ILE A 48 6.71 3.46 2.17
N MET A 49 5.44 3.57 2.54
CA MET A 49 4.96 4.25 3.75
C MET A 49 3.95 3.42 4.51
N CYS A 50 4.01 3.44 5.84
CA CYS A 50 2.99 2.86 6.69
C CYS A 50 1.69 3.70 6.66
N LYS A 51 0.58 3.07 7.09
CA LYS A 51 -0.75 3.71 7.14
C LYS A 51 -0.76 5.01 7.96
N GLY A 52 -0.06 5.05 9.09
CA GLY A 52 0.05 6.24 9.96
C GLY A 52 0.69 7.41 9.22
N CYS A 53 1.91 7.22 8.70
CA CYS A 53 2.59 8.25 7.92
C CYS A 53 1.82 8.64 6.65
N ARG A 54 1.13 7.70 6.01
CA ARG A 54 0.29 8.00 4.84
C ARG A 54 -0.87 8.92 5.21
N ILE A 55 -1.49 8.76 6.38
CA ILE A 55 -2.61 9.58 6.85
C ILE A 55 -2.12 10.95 7.30
N GLU A 56 -1.08 11.00 8.13
CA GLU A 56 -0.48 12.25 8.63
C GLU A 56 0.04 13.12 7.49
N ARG A 57 0.59 12.49 6.44
CA ARG A 57 1.10 13.18 5.24
C ARG A 57 0.08 13.30 4.12
N LYS A 58 -1.21 13.07 4.37
CA LYS A 58 -2.23 13.76 3.58
C LYS A 58 -2.17 15.25 3.94
N THR A 59 -1.06 15.90 3.58
CA THR A 59 -1.08 17.34 3.48
C THR A 59 -2.18 17.64 2.47
N PRO A 60 -3.20 18.45 2.84
CA PRO A 60 -4.12 18.94 1.83
C PRO A 60 -3.27 19.58 0.74
N TYR A 61 -3.57 19.27 -0.52
CA TYR A 61 -2.87 19.84 -1.67
C TYR A 61 -2.76 21.36 -1.48
N LYS A 62 -1.53 21.86 -1.31
CA LYS A 62 -1.23 23.29 -1.23
C LYS A 62 -0.50 23.68 -2.50
N PRO A 63 -1.12 24.49 -3.39
CA PRO A 63 -0.42 25.01 -4.55
C PRO A 63 0.83 25.78 -4.11
N GLY A 64 2.01 25.39 -4.61
CA GLY A 64 3.27 26.11 -4.40
C GLY A 64 4.14 25.64 -3.23
N GLU A 65 3.73 24.64 -2.45
CA GLU A 65 4.55 24.15 -1.32
C GLU A 65 4.40 22.63 -1.13
N GLY A 66 5.46 21.89 -1.48
CA GLY A 66 5.65 20.48 -1.12
C GLY A 66 5.94 19.49 -2.26
N ASP A 67 6.70 18.45 -1.90
CA ASP A 67 7.07 17.27 -2.70
C ASP A 67 5.85 16.40 -3.03
N THR A 68 5.06 16.81 -4.04
CA THR A 68 3.98 15.95 -4.52
C THR A 68 4.56 14.90 -5.48
N LEU A 69 4.58 13.63 -5.05
CA LEU A 69 4.78 12.45 -5.91
C LEU A 69 3.70 12.33 -7.03
N TYR A 70 2.74 13.26 -7.10
CA TYR A 70 1.63 13.35 -8.05
C TYR A 70 1.74 14.56 -8.98
N LEU A 71 2.94 15.12 -9.15
CA LEU A 71 3.22 16.28 -10.00
C LEU A 71 2.82 16.10 -11.47
N GLU A 72 2.58 14.87 -11.94
CA GLU A 72 2.17 14.59 -13.33
C GLU A 72 0.65 14.45 -13.52
N THR A 73 -0.18 14.81 -12.54
CA THR A 73 -1.58 15.10 -12.88
C THR A 73 -1.61 16.46 -13.55
N GLN A 74 -1.59 16.50 -14.89
CA GLN A 74 -1.80 17.73 -15.66
C GLN A 74 -3.12 18.36 -15.23
N VAL A 75 -3.03 19.39 -14.40
CA VAL A 75 -4.17 20.27 -14.12
C VAL A 75 -4.40 21.05 -15.41
N PHE A 76 -5.37 20.60 -16.22
CA PHE A 76 -5.82 21.37 -17.38
C PHE A 76 -6.30 22.75 -16.90
N ARG A 77 -5.55 23.80 -17.25
CA ARG A 77 -5.96 25.18 -17.04
C ARG A 77 -6.98 25.59 -18.10
N GLY A 78 -8.13 24.93 -18.08
CA GLY A 78 -9.33 25.34 -18.79
C GLY A 78 -10.43 25.42 -17.75
N GLY A 79 -10.96 26.62 -17.51
CA GLY A 79 -12.02 26.83 -16.53
C GLY A 79 -13.20 25.86 -16.71
N SER A 80 -13.98 25.67 -15.64
CA SER A 80 -15.12 24.75 -15.60
C SER A 80 -15.96 24.81 -16.88
N PRO A 81 -16.30 23.66 -17.49
CA PRO A 81 -17.19 23.64 -18.65
C PRO A 81 -18.50 24.37 -18.30
N GLY A 82 -18.77 25.49 -18.98
CA GLY A 82 -19.97 26.31 -18.77
C GLY A 82 -19.77 27.66 -18.07
N GLY A 83 -18.56 28.01 -17.61
CA GLY A 83 -18.28 29.26 -16.89
C GLY A 83 -18.10 30.53 -17.75
N GLY A 84 -18.36 30.47 -19.06
CA GLY A 84 -18.22 31.63 -19.94
C GLY A 84 -19.37 32.62 -19.76
N ARG A 85 -19.11 33.79 -19.15
CA ARG A 85 -20.03 34.94 -19.25
C ARG A 85 -20.15 35.31 -20.73
N ARG A 86 -21.34 35.15 -21.31
CA ARG A 86 -21.66 35.72 -22.62
C ARG A 86 -21.65 37.25 -22.46
N LYS A 87 -20.81 37.92 -23.25
CA LYS A 87 -20.85 39.39 -23.42
C LYS A 87 -22.09 39.77 -24.22
#